data_AF-R6U0K7-F1
#
_entry.id   AF-R6U0K7-F1
#
_cell.length_a   1.000
_cell.length_b   1.000
_cell.length_c   1.000
_cell.angle_alpha   90.00
_cell.angle_beta   90.00
_cell.angle_gamma   90.00
#
_symmetry.space_group_name_H-M   'P 1'
#
loop_
_entity.id
_entity.type
_entity.pdbx_description
1 polymer ?
#
loop_
_entity_poly.entity_id
_entity_poly.type
_entity_poly.pdbx_seq_one_letter_code
_entity_poly.pdbx_strand_id
1 'polypeptide(L)'
;MYQEEARKIIILKYGNAVKKVLAAIICVSVICVSAAEAFAAHKDYNEKDIQSVIENIINHKKQQLGVDKASNLLSALAVSAGTTAGDWYAFSVGRLGIDDDYFSYLTALQDYVESKYKTADKLDKTKSTEWHRIALTVLSLGGDPTAFGKDTKGNIINLISDGTYNRANLSQQGINSCIWALITLDSSNYAVPDSALNTRESIIDKIISYQADDGGFSANNGEGNVDITAMAVQALAPYADKSSDKYEKYKKHNADKAVGKALSWLSRQQQTDGSFKQDGEACAESTAQVLTALCCSKIDAVNDSRFIKNGNNALDGIMLFKTENGGFSHTMGKGANAIAEQQVLYSLCALYRMWGGYNTLYDITDENNSGEITNIFTDKKVSPKVEFNDYDVQQYKSLPENLTTEYYSKVLILYKKLLAADNADSHKSEEKDLKEKLDYLTSLRTEIEDINSIIANKLYPFDNISQEDKELIDSLCSRADKLSEYDQKQILGIDSLRQAQAELNTRQSTTAVTAAVTALVVLLVVVLLIGIVRKRKANKQQQPENDEW
;
A
#
# COMPACT_ATOMS: atom_id res chain seq x y z
N MET A 1 -32.43 -56.36 51.56
CA MET A 1 -32.15 -56.80 50.18
C MET A 1 -33.23 -56.37 49.17
N TYR A 2 -34.53 -56.62 49.40
CA TYR A 2 -35.58 -56.30 48.41
C TYR A 2 -35.78 -54.79 48.07
N GLN A 3 -35.49 -53.88 48.99
CA GLN A 3 -35.61 -52.42 48.71
C GLN A 3 -34.44 -51.84 47.91
N GLU A 4 -33.28 -52.51 47.91
CA GLU A 4 -32.07 -52.04 47.22
C GLU A 4 -32.09 -52.43 45.74
N GLU A 5 -32.64 -53.60 45.42
CA GLU A 5 -32.90 -54.03 44.04
C GLU A 5 -34.02 -53.21 43.39
N ALA A 6 -35.08 -52.88 44.13
CA ALA A 6 -36.16 -52.03 43.63
C ALA A 6 -35.67 -50.60 43.28
N ARG A 7 -34.78 -50.02 44.10
CA ARG A 7 -34.13 -48.73 43.80
C ARG A 7 -33.22 -48.80 42.57
N LYS A 8 -32.43 -49.87 42.41
CA LYS A 8 -31.58 -50.07 41.21
C LYS A 8 -32.41 -50.19 39.93
N ILE A 9 -33.54 -50.89 39.96
CA ILE A 9 -34.42 -51.07 38.79
C ILE A 9 -35.09 -49.76 38.38
N ILE A 10 -35.56 -48.93 39.34
CA ILE A 10 -36.18 -47.63 39.05
C ILE A 10 -35.15 -46.64 38.49
N ILE A 11 -33.93 -46.61 39.04
CA ILE A 11 -32.84 -45.74 38.54
C ILE A 11 -32.38 -46.16 37.13
N LEU A 12 -32.33 -47.46 36.81
CA LEU A 12 -32.00 -47.94 35.47
C LEU A 12 -33.12 -47.68 34.45
N LYS A 13 -34.40 -47.85 34.84
CA LYS A 13 -35.54 -47.72 33.93
C LYS A 13 -35.92 -46.27 33.64
N TYR A 14 -35.84 -45.38 34.63
CA TYR A 14 -36.16 -43.95 34.48
C TYR A 14 -34.94 -43.06 34.29
N GLY A 15 -33.73 -43.49 34.70
CA GLY A 15 -32.50 -42.71 34.51
C GLY A 15 -32.12 -42.56 33.04
N ASN A 16 -32.38 -43.57 32.20
CA ASN A 16 -32.17 -43.46 30.75
C ASN A 16 -33.22 -42.59 30.05
N ALA A 17 -34.46 -42.59 30.53
CA ALA A 17 -35.51 -41.73 30.00
C ALA A 17 -35.26 -40.26 30.37
N VAL A 18 -34.89 -39.99 31.63
CA VAL A 18 -34.53 -38.65 32.12
C VAL A 18 -33.26 -38.14 31.42
N LYS A 19 -32.23 -38.98 31.23
CA LYS A 19 -31.02 -38.59 30.46
C LYS A 19 -31.33 -38.28 28.99
N LYS A 20 -32.24 -39.03 28.35
CA LYS A 20 -32.66 -38.75 26.96
C LYS A 20 -33.47 -37.47 26.84
N VAL A 21 -34.34 -37.19 27.80
CA VAL A 21 -35.11 -35.92 27.85
C VAL A 21 -34.19 -34.74 28.18
N LEU A 22 -33.25 -34.89 29.10
CA LEU A 22 -32.26 -33.84 29.41
C LEU A 22 -31.31 -33.59 28.23
N ALA A 23 -30.86 -34.64 27.54
CA ALA A 23 -30.04 -34.52 26.33
C ALA A 23 -30.81 -33.90 25.16
N ALA A 24 -32.12 -34.19 25.03
CA ALA A 24 -32.98 -33.55 24.04
C ALA A 24 -33.23 -32.07 24.38
N ILE A 25 -33.43 -31.71 25.65
CA ILE A 25 -33.58 -30.31 26.09
C ILE A 25 -32.26 -29.55 25.91
N ILE A 26 -31.10 -30.18 26.20
CA ILE A 26 -29.77 -29.60 25.97
C ILE A 26 -29.47 -29.49 24.46
N CYS A 27 -29.86 -30.46 23.63
CA CYS A 27 -29.73 -30.33 22.18
C CYS A 27 -30.65 -29.24 21.62
N VAL A 28 -31.90 -29.14 22.09
CA VAL A 28 -32.83 -28.07 21.66
C VAL A 28 -32.35 -26.71 22.16
N SER A 29 -31.80 -26.58 23.36
CA SER A 29 -31.24 -25.32 23.84
C SER A 29 -29.91 -24.96 23.15
N VAL A 30 -29.06 -25.93 22.81
CA VAL A 30 -27.82 -25.69 22.02
C VAL A 30 -28.14 -25.40 20.55
N ILE A 31 -29.21 -25.96 20.00
CA ILE A 31 -29.72 -25.63 18.65
C ILE A 31 -30.42 -24.25 18.65
N CYS A 32 -31.10 -23.86 19.73
CA CYS A 32 -31.69 -22.53 19.85
C CYS A 32 -30.65 -21.43 20.14
N VAL A 33 -29.49 -21.76 20.73
CA VAL A 33 -28.40 -20.80 20.99
C VAL A 33 -27.44 -20.65 19.79
N SER A 34 -27.49 -21.54 18.80
CA SER A 34 -26.66 -21.46 17.59
C SER A 34 -27.35 -20.77 16.39
N ALA A 35 -28.55 -20.22 16.58
CA ALA A 35 -29.27 -19.44 15.56
C ALA A 35 -29.79 -18.09 16.11
N ALA A 36 -29.17 -17.56 17.16
CA ALA A 36 -29.17 -16.12 17.37
C ALA A 36 -28.03 -15.56 16.54
N GLU A 37 -28.19 -15.55 15.21
CA GLU A 37 -27.49 -14.56 14.39
C GLU A 37 -27.82 -13.23 15.06
N ALA A 38 -26.80 -12.55 15.57
CA ALA A 38 -26.97 -11.22 16.13
C ALA A 38 -27.32 -10.30 14.96
N PHE A 39 -28.59 -10.28 14.58
CA PHE A 39 -29.12 -9.31 13.64
C PHE A 39 -28.91 -7.94 14.29
N ALA A 40 -28.09 -7.08 13.68
CA ALA A 40 -28.23 -5.67 13.96
C ALA A 40 -29.66 -5.30 13.58
N ALA A 41 -30.42 -4.80 14.54
CA ALA A 41 -31.65 -4.09 14.23
C ALA A 41 -31.25 -2.78 13.55
N HIS A 42 -31.90 -2.46 12.44
CA HIS A 42 -31.74 -1.19 11.74
C HIS A 42 -31.63 -0.02 12.71
N LYS A 43 -30.64 0.84 12.48
CA LYS A 43 -30.47 2.08 13.24
C LYS A 43 -30.59 3.27 12.29
N ASP A 44 -31.39 4.26 12.70
CA ASP A 44 -31.48 5.56 12.04
C ASP A 44 -30.23 6.42 12.33
N TYR A 45 -29.11 6.11 11.66
CA TYR A 45 -27.89 6.92 11.76
C TYR A 45 -28.10 8.30 11.15
N ASN A 46 -27.70 9.34 11.87
CA ASN A 46 -27.63 10.72 11.35
C ASN A 46 -26.17 11.16 11.12
N GLU A 47 -26.00 12.36 10.57
CA GLU A 47 -24.69 12.96 10.30
C GLU A 47 -23.76 12.96 11.53
N LYS A 48 -24.26 13.27 12.73
CA LYS A 48 -23.43 13.30 13.95
C LYS A 48 -22.96 11.91 14.36
N ASP A 49 -23.80 10.89 14.19
CA ASP A 49 -23.38 9.50 14.44
C ASP A 49 -22.23 9.12 13.48
N ILE A 50 -22.35 9.45 12.20
CA ILE A 50 -21.36 9.09 11.18
C ILE A 50 -20.07 9.90 11.33
N GLN A 51 -20.16 11.19 11.62
CA GLN A 51 -19.01 12.01 11.98
C GLN A 51 -18.23 11.39 13.14
N SER A 52 -18.93 10.97 14.21
CA SER A 52 -18.27 10.32 15.35
C SER A 52 -17.59 9.00 14.96
N VAL A 53 -18.17 8.21 14.05
CA VAL A 53 -17.52 6.99 13.55
C VAL A 53 -16.26 7.32 12.74
N ILE A 54 -16.31 8.32 11.87
CA ILE A 54 -15.15 8.80 11.10
C ILE A 54 -14.02 9.27 12.03
N GLU A 55 -14.34 10.10 13.03
CA GLU A 55 -13.38 10.58 14.02
C GLU A 55 -12.77 9.44 14.83
N ASN A 56 -13.54 8.40 15.15
CA ASN A 56 -13.04 7.21 15.84
C ASN A 56 -12.05 6.40 14.97
N ILE A 57 -12.32 6.24 13.67
CA ILE A 57 -11.38 5.59 12.73
C ILE A 57 -10.06 6.37 12.68
N ILE A 58 -10.13 7.69 12.51
CA ILE A 58 -8.94 8.55 12.46
C ILE A 58 -8.15 8.46 13.76
N ASN A 59 -8.82 8.52 14.91
CA ASN A 59 -8.18 8.42 16.22
C ASN A 59 -7.59 7.03 16.47
N HIS A 60 -8.23 5.95 16.01
CA HIS A 60 -7.69 4.60 16.07
C HIS A 60 -6.41 4.50 15.24
N LYS A 61 -6.38 5.10 14.04
CA LYS A 61 -5.16 5.16 13.23
C LYS A 61 -4.05 5.97 13.90
N LYS A 62 -4.35 7.12 14.50
CA LYS A 62 -3.39 7.91 15.30
C LYS A 62 -2.80 7.08 16.45
N GLN A 63 -3.64 6.33 17.16
CA GLN A 63 -3.19 5.41 18.22
C GLN A 63 -2.24 4.32 17.70
N GLN A 64 -2.54 3.70 16.55
CA GLN A 64 -1.66 2.71 15.92
C GLN A 64 -0.29 3.28 15.52
N LEU A 65 -0.24 4.57 15.19
CA LEU A 65 0.99 5.29 14.88
C LEU A 65 1.72 5.80 16.14
N GLY A 66 1.14 5.60 17.33
CA GLY A 66 1.72 6.06 18.59
C GLY A 66 1.68 7.58 18.78
N VAL A 67 0.77 8.29 18.12
CA VAL A 67 0.61 9.74 18.24
C VAL A 67 -0.69 10.11 18.98
N ASP A 68 -0.67 11.24 19.68
CA ASP A 68 -1.83 11.75 20.40
C ASP A 68 -3.00 12.08 19.47
N LYS A 69 -4.23 12.02 20.00
CA LYS A 69 -5.45 12.34 19.25
C LYS A 69 -5.47 13.76 18.68
N ALA A 70 -4.82 14.69 19.39
CA ALA A 70 -4.70 16.10 18.99
C ALA A 70 -3.63 16.34 17.91
N SER A 71 -2.75 15.37 17.65
CA SER A 71 -1.71 15.49 16.62
C SER A 71 -2.29 15.30 15.22
N ASN A 72 -1.66 15.91 14.23
CA ASN A 72 -1.98 15.73 12.81
C ASN A 72 -1.73 14.28 12.38
N LEU A 73 -2.73 13.64 11.76
CA LEU A 73 -2.62 12.28 11.25
C LEU A 73 -1.64 12.23 10.07
N LEU A 74 -1.67 13.23 9.20
CA LEU A 74 -0.90 13.20 7.95
C LEU A 74 0.58 13.45 8.19
N SER A 75 0.97 14.26 9.19
CA SER A 75 2.38 14.35 9.61
C SER A 75 2.92 12.98 10.03
N ALA A 76 2.13 12.21 10.79
CA ALA A 76 2.50 10.87 11.23
C ALA A 76 2.50 9.84 10.09
N LEU A 77 1.60 9.98 9.12
CA LEU A 77 1.51 9.11 7.94
C LEU A 77 2.50 9.46 6.82
N ALA A 78 3.18 10.61 6.87
CA ALA A 78 4.07 11.06 5.79
C ALA A 78 5.17 10.03 5.46
N VAL A 79 5.65 9.27 6.45
CA VAL A 79 6.61 8.16 6.23
C VAL A 79 6.05 7.00 5.40
N SER A 80 4.73 6.91 5.29
CA SER A 80 3.99 5.91 4.50
C SER A 80 3.42 6.50 3.20
N ALA A 81 3.80 7.72 2.82
CA ALA A 81 3.38 8.33 1.58
C ALA A 81 3.82 7.49 0.37
N GLY A 82 2.92 7.33 -0.59
CA GLY A 82 3.12 6.48 -1.77
C GLY A 82 2.73 5.03 -1.54
N THR A 83 2.24 4.66 -0.35
CA THR A 83 1.75 3.31 -0.04
C THR A 83 0.23 3.29 0.08
N THR A 84 -0.39 2.14 -0.22
CA THR A 84 -1.85 1.97 -0.06
C THR A 84 -2.32 2.37 1.34
N ALA A 85 -1.55 2.02 2.38
CA ALA A 85 -1.90 2.27 3.76
C ALA A 85 -1.76 3.74 4.21
N GLY A 86 -0.98 4.55 3.50
CA GLY A 86 -0.92 5.99 3.73
C GLY A 86 -1.96 6.73 2.89
N ASP A 87 -1.94 6.51 1.59
CA ASP A 87 -2.57 7.41 0.62
C ASP A 87 -4.10 7.38 0.69
N TRP A 88 -4.72 6.26 1.06
CA TRP A 88 -6.18 6.20 1.21
C TRP A 88 -6.70 6.92 2.47
N TYR A 89 -5.92 6.92 3.56
CA TYR A 89 -6.24 7.79 4.70
C TYR A 89 -6.05 9.25 4.32
N ALA A 90 -4.95 9.58 3.65
CA ALA A 90 -4.68 10.94 3.21
C ALA A 90 -5.75 11.45 2.24
N PHE A 91 -6.15 10.63 1.28
CA PHE A 91 -7.27 10.90 0.39
C PHE A 91 -8.56 11.17 1.15
N SER A 92 -8.89 10.33 2.12
CA SER A 92 -10.12 10.48 2.92
C SER A 92 -10.09 11.75 3.77
N VAL A 93 -8.97 12.05 4.42
CA VAL A 93 -8.78 13.28 5.22
C VAL A 93 -8.96 14.52 4.35
N GLY A 94 -8.38 14.53 3.14
CA GLY A 94 -8.55 15.59 2.16
C GLY A 94 -10.01 15.74 1.71
N ARG A 95 -10.69 14.64 1.36
CA ARG A 95 -12.10 14.69 0.93
C ARG A 95 -13.10 15.03 2.03
N LEU A 96 -12.73 14.83 3.29
CA LEU A 96 -13.46 15.32 4.46
C LEU A 96 -13.13 16.80 4.77
N GLY A 97 -12.03 17.31 4.23
CA GLY A 97 -11.46 18.62 4.53
C GLY A 97 -11.09 18.81 6.00
N ILE A 98 -10.68 17.73 6.67
CA ILE A 98 -10.22 17.81 8.06
C ILE A 98 -8.89 18.55 8.09
N ASP A 99 -8.84 19.66 8.83
CA ASP A 99 -7.62 20.45 9.02
C ASP A 99 -6.50 19.57 9.60
N ASP A 100 -5.44 19.38 8.81
CA ASP A 100 -4.33 18.46 9.08
C ASP A 100 -3.11 18.89 8.20
N ASP A 101 -1.98 18.22 8.32
CA ASP A 101 -0.72 18.63 7.69
C ASP A 101 -0.58 18.13 6.24
N TYR A 102 -1.36 18.74 5.34
CA TYR A 102 -1.37 18.39 3.90
C TYR A 102 0.00 18.60 3.27
N PHE A 103 0.71 19.67 3.66
CA PHE A 103 2.00 20.04 3.09
C PHE A 103 3.07 18.97 3.36
N SER A 104 3.19 18.50 4.60
CA SER A 104 4.17 17.47 4.95
C SER A 104 3.92 16.16 4.19
N TYR A 105 2.64 15.78 4.07
CA TYR A 105 2.27 14.57 3.33
C TYR A 105 2.57 14.69 1.83
N LEU A 106 2.16 15.80 1.20
CA LEU A 106 2.46 16.08 -0.21
C LEU A 106 3.96 16.13 -0.48
N THR A 107 4.74 16.71 0.44
CA THR A 107 6.21 16.76 0.33
C THR A 107 6.82 15.36 0.31
N ALA A 108 6.42 14.49 1.24
CA ALA A 108 6.90 13.11 1.28
C ALA A 108 6.43 12.30 0.07
N LEU A 109 5.18 12.52 -0.37
CA LEU A 109 4.62 11.86 -1.55
C LEU A 109 5.35 12.28 -2.84
N GLN A 110 5.72 13.56 -2.96
CA GLN A 110 6.50 14.06 -4.09
C GLN A 110 7.90 13.44 -4.10
N ASP A 111 8.60 13.37 -2.97
CA ASP A 111 9.90 12.68 -2.88
C ASP A 111 9.81 11.20 -3.30
N TYR A 112 8.76 10.51 -2.83
CA TYR A 112 8.48 9.14 -3.24
C TYR A 112 8.31 9.04 -4.76
N VAL A 113 7.47 9.88 -5.36
CA VAL A 113 7.24 9.89 -6.81
C VAL A 113 8.54 10.19 -7.58
N GLU A 114 9.26 11.25 -7.23
CA GLU A 114 10.52 11.61 -7.89
C GLU A 114 11.56 10.48 -7.78
N SER A 115 11.66 9.82 -6.62
CA SER A 115 12.55 8.67 -6.44
C SER A 115 12.20 7.49 -7.36
N LYS A 116 10.91 7.21 -7.54
CA LYS A 116 10.41 6.14 -8.42
C LYS A 116 10.68 6.44 -9.89
N TYR A 117 10.52 7.69 -10.30
CA TYR A 117 10.79 8.16 -11.67
C TYR A 117 12.29 8.19 -12.05
N LYS A 118 13.21 7.91 -11.11
CA LYS A 118 14.61 7.60 -11.44
C LYS A 118 14.77 6.27 -12.18
N THR A 119 13.79 5.36 -12.06
CA THR A 119 13.83 4.02 -12.65
C THR A 119 12.97 3.92 -13.91
N ALA A 120 13.27 2.96 -14.79
CA ALA A 120 12.50 2.74 -16.02
C ALA A 120 11.03 2.36 -15.75
N ASP A 121 10.77 1.65 -14.65
CA ASP A 121 9.44 1.19 -14.27
C ASP A 121 8.59 2.29 -13.60
N LYS A 122 9.19 3.45 -13.28
CA LYS A 122 8.56 4.56 -12.57
C LYS A 122 7.88 4.05 -11.28
N LEU A 123 6.57 4.26 -11.12
CA LEU A 123 5.83 3.80 -9.93
C LEU A 123 5.67 2.28 -9.87
N ASP A 124 5.30 1.65 -10.99
CA ASP A 124 5.23 0.21 -11.16
C ASP A 124 5.14 -0.19 -12.64
N LYS A 125 5.91 -1.22 -13.02
CA LYS A 125 5.93 -1.77 -14.39
C LYS A 125 4.56 -2.16 -14.92
N THR A 126 3.70 -2.68 -14.05
CA THR A 126 2.40 -3.27 -14.39
C THR A 126 1.24 -2.52 -13.78
N LYS A 127 1.37 -2.04 -12.53
CA LYS A 127 0.26 -1.53 -11.74
C LYS A 127 -0.04 -0.07 -12.01
N SER A 128 -0.92 0.22 -12.97
CA SER A 128 -1.36 1.59 -13.26
C SER A 128 -2.09 2.23 -12.08
N THR A 129 -2.70 1.42 -11.22
CA THR A 129 -3.40 1.86 -10.01
C THR A 129 -2.52 2.65 -9.04
N GLU A 130 -1.19 2.49 -9.10
CA GLU A 130 -0.27 3.32 -8.32
C GLU A 130 -0.35 4.80 -8.72
N TRP A 131 -0.40 5.08 -10.03
CA TRP A 131 -0.60 6.44 -10.53
C TRP A 131 -1.96 6.99 -10.14
N HIS A 132 -3.02 6.18 -10.29
CA HIS A 132 -4.39 6.61 -10.02
C HIS A 132 -4.59 6.98 -8.55
N ARG A 133 -4.12 6.11 -7.63
CA ARG A 133 -4.18 6.32 -6.18
C ARG A 133 -3.43 7.59 -5.79
N ILE A 134 -2.17 7.72 -6.23
CA ILE A 134 -1.33 8.89 -5.91
C ILE A 134 -1.95 10.16 -6.50
N ALA A 135 -2.41 10.14 -7.74
CA ALA A 135 -3.03 11.32 -8.37
C ALA A 135 -4.29 11.79 -7.62
N LEU A 136 -5.15 10.86 -7.19
CA LEU A 136 -6.34 11.18 -6.39
C LEU A 136 -5.96 11.75 -5.03
N THR A 137 -4.96 11.16 -4.36
CA THR A 137 -4.46 11.68 -3.08
C THR A 137 -3.87 13.08 -3.23
N VAL A 138 -3.01 13.31 -4.22
CA VAL A 138 -2.43 14.63 -4.51
C VAL A 138 -3.53 15.66 -4.69
N LEU A 139 -4.50 15.35 -5.56
CA LEU A 139 -5.61 16.25 -5.86
C LEU A 139 -6.47 16.55 -4.62
N SER A 140 -6.81 15.53 -3.83
CA SER A 140 -7.62 15.69 -2.61
C SER A 140 -6.95 16.49 -1.49
N LEU A 141 -5.62 16.63 -1.55
CA LEU A 141 -4.83 17.43 -0.61
C LEU A 141 -4.51 18.83 -1.19
N GLY A 142 -5.11 19.19 -2.33
CA GLY A 142 -4.94 20.49 -2.97
C GLY A 142 -3.69 20.62 -3.84
N GLY A 143 -2.98 19.53 -4.11
CA GLY A 143 -1.84 19.50 -5.04
C GLY A 143 -2.27 19.31 -6.50
N ASP A 144 -1.33 19.53 -7.43
CA ASP A 144 -1.56 19.35 -8.86
C ASP A 144 -0.92 18.05 -9.38
N PRO A 145 -1.71 16.99 -9.68
CA PRO A 145 -1.17 15.72 -10.18
C PRO A 145 -0.69 15.81 -11.64
N THR A 146 -0.94 16.91 -12.36
CA THR A 146 -0.40 17.13 -13.71
C THR A 146 1.02 17.71 -13.68
N ALA A 147 1.44 18.23 -12.53
CA ALA A 147 2.75 18.82 -12.30
C ALA A 147 3.35 18.44 -10.94
N PHE A 148 3.54 17.14 -10.71
CA PHE A 148 3.91 16.61 -9.41
C PHE A 148 5.38 16.15 -9.36
N GLY A 149 6.28 17.13 -9.27
CA GLY A 149 7.72 16.92 -9.24
C GLY A 149 8.38 16.83 -10.62
N LYS A 150 9.66 16.44 -10.64
CA LYS A 150 10.46 16.34 -11.88
C LYS A 150 11.22 15.03 -12.00
N ASP A 151 11.34 14.54 -13.23
CA ASP A 151 12.19 13.38 -13.55
C ASP A 151 13.70 13.76 -13.56
N THR A 152 14.56 12.77 -13.79
CA THR A 152 16.03 12.96 -13.85
C THR A 152 16.51 13.86 -14.99
N LYS A 153 15.66 14.16 -15.97
CA LYS A 153 15.92 15.07 -17.09
C LYS A 153 15.34 16.47 -16.85
N GLY A 154 14.68 16.68 -15.70
CA GLY A 154 14.03 17.93 -15.35
C GLY A 154 12.65 18.12 -15.98
N ASN A 155 12.08 17.09 -16.63
CA ASN A 155 10.72 17.15 -17.15
C ASN A 155 9.72 17.05 -16.01
N ILE A 156 8.61 17.76 -16.15
CA ILE A 156 7.50 17.70 -15.20
C ILE A 156 6.89 16.30 -15.21
N ILE A 157 6.66 15.74 -14.02
CA ILE A 157 5.95 14.46 -13.85
C ILE A 157 4.44 14.73 -13.89
N ASN A 158 3.77 14.17 -14.90
CA ASN A 158 2.32 14.25 -15.05
C ASN A 158 1.69 12.87 -14.76
N LEU A 159 1.19 12.72 -13.53
CA LEU A 159 0.61 11.45 -13.05
C LEU A 159 -0.65 11.06 -13.81
N ILE A 160 -1.44 12.05 -14.24
CA ILE A 160 -2.67 11.83 -15.02
C ILE A 160 -2.31 11.21 -16.37
N SER A 161 -1.42 11.86 -17.13
CA SER A 161 -0.93 11.37 -18.42
C SER A 161 -0.36 9.95 -18.29
N ASP A 162 0.62 9.79 -17.40
CA ASP A 162 1.43 8.58 -17.32
C ASP A 162 0.66 7.36 -16.78
N GLY A 163 -0.34 7.61 -15.94
CA GLY A 163 -1.22 6.59 -15.39
C GLY A 163 -2.35 6.18 -16.33
N THR A 164 -2.87 7.12 -17.14
CA THR A 164 -4.12 6.96 -17.90
C THR A 164 -3.92 6.95 -19.41
N TYR A 165 -4.10 8.09 -20.09
CA TYR A 165 -4.25 8.18 -21.54
C TYR A 165 -2.96 7.94 -22.33
N ASN A 166 -1.77 8.11 -21.71
CA ASN A 166 -0.48 7.80 -22.33
C ASN A 166 0.11 6.46 -21.85
N ARG A 167 -0.63 5.67 -21.07
CA ARG A 167 -0.16 4.36 -20.60
C ARG A 167 -0.37 3.29 -21.65
N ALA A 168 0.71 2.74 -22.20
CA ALA A 168 0.66 1.74 -23.27
C ALA A 168 -0.15 0.47 -22.91
N ASN A 169 -0.01 -0.04 -21.68
CA ASN A 169 -0.68 -1.26 -21.23
C ASN A 169 -1.69 -0.96 -20.11
N LEU A 170 -2.63 -0.05 -20.35
CA LEU A 170 -3.55 0.38 -19.31
C LEU A 170 -4.36 -0.78 -18.72
N SER A 171 -4.91 -1.67 -19.55
CA SER A 171 -5.75 -2.78 -19.09
C SER A 171 -4.97 -4.02 -18.61
N GLN A 172 -3.67 -3.91 -18.32
CA GLN A 172 -2.85 -5.06 -17.93
C GLN A 172 -3.28 -5.69 -16.61
N GLN A 173 -3.87 -4.90 -15.70
CA GLN A 173 -4.48 -5.40 -14.46
C GLN A 173 -5.98 -5.70 -14.61
N GLY A 174 -6.45 -5.91 -15.85
CA GLY A 174 -7.85 -6.16 -16.15
C GLY A 174 -8.72 -4.92 -15.95
N ILE A 175 -9.99 -5.15 -15.62
CA ILE A 175 -11.00 -4.10 -15.45
C ILE A 175 -10.60 -3.07 -14.38
N ASN A 176 -9.90 -3.50 -13.32
CA ASN A 176 -9.57 -2.66 -12.17
C ASN A 176 -8.74 -1.44 -12.58
N SER A 177 -7.73 -1.64 -13.44
CA SER A 177 -6.93 -0.53 -13.98
C SER A 177 -7.75 0.43 -14.84
N CYS A 178 -8.75 -0.05 -15.58
CA CYS A 178 -9.63 0.80 -16.40
C CYS A 178 -10.61 1.61 -15.54
N ILE A 179 -11.19 0.99 -14.52
CA ILE A 179 -12.06 1.64 -13.53
C ILE A 179 -11.34 2.83 -12.90
N TRP A 180 -10.16 2.58 -12.32
CA TRP A 180 -9.41 3.63 -11.64
C TRP A 180 -8.92 4.70 -12.61
N ALA A 181 -8.58 4.36 -13.86
CA ALA A 181 -8.21 5.35 -14.86
C ALA A 181 -9.37 6.29 -15.19
N LEU A 182 -10.58 5.76 -15.34
CA LEU A 182 -11.76 6.58 -15.61
C LEU A 182 -12.08 7.50 -14.43
N ILE A 183 -12.01 6.97 -13.20
CA ILE A 183 -12.16 7.74 -11.97
C ILE A 183 -11.12 8.88 -11.92
N THR A 184 -9.84 8.58 -12.16
CA THR A 184 -8.75 9.58 -12.13
C THR A 184 -8.89 10.63 -13.23
N LEU A 185 -9.34 10.26 -14.44
CA LEU A 185 -9.61 11.23 -15.50
C LEU A 185 -10.76 12.16 -15.15
N ASP A 186 -11.75 11.65 -14.44
CA ASP A 186 -12.97 12.38 -14.13
C ASP A 186 -12.87 13.23 -12.87
N SER A 187 -11.89 12.96 -12.00
CA SER A 187 -11.77 13.63 -10.71
C SER A 187 -11.57 15.13 -10.77
N SER A 188 -10.97 15.64 -11.85
CA SER A 188 -10.94 17.08 -12.18
C SER A 188 -11.28 17.33 -13.65
N ASN A 189 -12.08 16.42 -14.25
CA ASN A 189 -12.48 16.47 -15.67
C ASN A 189 -11.29 16.68 -16.65
N TYR A 190 -10.20 15.94 -16.46
CA TYR A 190 -8.98 16.08 -17.25
C TYR A 190 -9.22 15.87 -18.74
N ALA A 191 -8.69 16.77 -19.56
CA ALA A 191 -8.72 16.65 -21.01
C ALA A 191 -7.86 15.46 -21.45
N VAL A 192 -8.38 14.69 -22.42
CA VAL A 192 -7.65 13.61 -23.07
C VAL A 192 -7.28 14.09 -24.48
N PRO A 193 -5.99 14.18 -24.83
CA PRO A 193 -5.56 14.69 -26.13
C PRO A 193 -5.85 13.72 -27.27
N ASP A 194 -5.95 14.22 -28.50
CA ASP A 194 -6.22 13.39 -29.70
C ASP A 194 -5.14 12.33 -29.96
N SER A 195 -3.91 12.56 -29.48
CA SER A 195 -2.79 11.62 -29.59
C SER A 195 -2.78 10.55 -28.50
N ALA A 196 -3.79 10.52 -27.63
CA ALA A 196 -3.87 9.56 -26.52
C ALA A 196 -3.88 8.10 -27.02
N LEU A 197 -3.19 7.24 -26.27
CA LEU A 197 -3.24 5.79 -26.46
C LEU A 197 -4.57 5.20 -25.97
N ASN A 198 -5.10 5.75 -24.87
CA ASN A 198 -6.39 5.35 -24.30
C ASN A 198 -7.31 6.57 -24.25
N THR A 199 -8.39 6.53 -25.04
CA THR A 199 -9.46 7.55 -25.00
C THR A 199 -10.44 7.25 -23.89
N ARG A 200 -11.17 8.26 -23.42
CA ARG A 200 -12.21 8.07 -22.41
C ARG A 200 -13.29 7.10 -22.89
N GLU A 201 -13.68 7.22 -24.15
CA GLU A 201 -14.57 6.28 -24.86
C GLU A 201 -14.05 4.85 -24.78
N SER A 202 -12.78 4.63 -25.12
CA SER A 202 -12.19 3.28 -25.09
C SER A 202 -12.14 2.69 -23.68
N ILE A 203 -11.92 3.53 -22.66
CA ILE A 203 -11.91 3.10 -21.26
C ILE A 203 -13.32 2.70 -20.81
N ILE A 204 -14.34 3.51 -21.15
CA ILE A 204 -15.75 3.20 -20.86
C ILE A 204 -16.16 1.87 -21.51
N ASP A 205 -15.91 1.72 -22.81
CA ASP A 205 -16.21 0.49 -23.56
C ASP A 205 -15.47 -0.71 -22.97
N LYS A 206 -14.22 -0.50 -22.58
CA LYS A 206 -13.42 -1.56 -21.95
C LYS A 206 -14.03 -1.98 -20.63
N ILE A 207 -14.43 -1.07 -19.74
CA ILE A 207 -15.10 -1.43 -18.49
C ILE A 207 -16.38 -2.23 -18.78
N ILE A 208 -17.27 -1.70 -19.63
CA ILE A 208 -18.56 -2.32 -19.97
C ILE A 208 -18.38 -3.74 -20.54
N SER A 209 -17.31 -3.99 -21.29
CA SER A 209 -17.02 -5.32 -21.87
C SER A 209 -16.80 -6.45 -20.84
N TYR A 210 -16.54 -6.12 -19.57
CA TYR A 210 -16.41 -7.10 -18.48
C TYR A 210 -17.74 -7.39 -17.76
N GLN A 211 -18.83 -6.74 -18.16
CA GLN A 211 -20.14 -7.01 -17.59
C GLN A 211 -20.68 -8.36 -18.12
N ALA A 212 -21.03 -9.25 -17.21
CA ALA A 212 -21.73 -10.49 -17.52
C ALA A 212 -23.22 -10.23 -17.82
N ASP A 213 -23.89 -11.20 -18.44
CA ASP A 213 -25.30 -11.08 -18.85
C ASP A 213 -26.25 -10.79 -17.67
N ASP A 214 -25.94 -11.29 -16.48
CA ASP A 214 -26.71 -11.09 -15.26
C ASP A 214 -26.54 -9.70 -14.62
N GLY A 215 -25.60 -8.91 -15.13
CA GLY A 215 -25.30 -7.54 -14.73
C GLY A 215 -24.06 -7.36 -13.86
N GLY A 216 -23.48 -8.44 -13.31
CA GLY A 216 -22.27 -8.37 -12.51
C GLY A 216 -21.01 -8.12 -13.35
N PHE A 217 -20.00 -7.48 -12.77
CA PHE A 217 -18.67 -7.35 -13.38
C PHE A 217 -17.67 -8.26 -12.68
N SER A 218 -16.69 -8.75 -13.43
CA SER A 218 -15.64 -9.63 -12.92
C SER A 218 -14.25 -9.09 -13.26
N ALA A 219 -13.23 -9.49 -12.52
CA ALA A 219 -11.87 -8.98 -12.72
C ALA A 219 -11.26 -9.38 -14.08
N ASN A 220 -11.55 -10.60 -14.55
CA ASN A 220 -10.91 -11.22 -15.73
C ASN A 220 -11.90 -11.96 -16.66
N ASN A 221 -13.16 -11.52 -16.75
CA ASN A 221 -14.29 -12.22 -17.39
C ASN A 221 -14.66 -13.51 -16.63
N GLY A 222 -15.94 -13.65 -16.27
CA GLY A 222 -16.41 -14.71 -15.38
C GLY A 222 -17.56 -14.24 -14.47
N GLU A 223 -17.74 -14.93 -13.36
CA GLU A 223 -18.78 -14.62 -12.37
C GLU A 223 -18.60 -13.23 -11.75
N GLY A 224 -19.73 -12.54 -11.55
CA GLY A 224 -19.73 -11.21 -10.96
C GLY A 224 -19.13 -11.18 -9.55
N ASN A 225 -18.26 -10.22 -9.29
CA ASN A 225 -17.69 -9.94 -7.98
C ASN A 225 -18.27 -8.62 -7.45
N VAL A 226 -18.62 -8.58 -6.16
CA VAL A 226 -19.27 -7.42 -5.54
C VAL A 226 -18.40 -6.17 -5.62
N ASP A 227 -17.13 -6.26 -5.25
CA ASP A 227 -16.20 -5.12 -5.25
C ASP A 227 -16.06 -4.54 -6.65
N ILE A 228 -15.73 -5.40 -7.63
CA ILE A 228 -15.53 -4.98 -9.02
C ILE A 228 -16.81 -4.40 -9.62
N THR A 229 -17.97 -4.98 -9.32
CA THR A 229 -19.27 -4.47 -9.79
C THR A 229 -19.56 -3.11 -9.20
N ALA A 230 -19.36 -2.93 -7.89
CA ALA A 230 -19.57 -1.67 -7.22
C ALA A 230 -18.58 -0.59 -7.72
N MET A 231 -17.31 -0.93 -7.88
CA MET A 231 -16.31 0.00 -8.41
C MET A 231 -16.56 0.36 -9.89
N ALA A 232 -17.06 -0.56 -10.70
CA ALA A 232 -17.50 -0.25 -12.07
C ALA A 232 -18.67 0.74 -12.07
N VAL A 233 -19.62 0.60 -11.13
CA VAL A 233 -20.70 1.59 -10.94
C VAL A 233 -20.13 2.94 -10.53
N GLN A 234 -19.19 3.00 -9.59
CA GLN A 234 -18.54 4.25 -9.17
C GLN A 234 -17.91 5.00 -10.36
N ALA A 235 -17.20 4.28 -11.25
CA ALA A 235 -16.56 4.87 -12.42
C ALA A 235 -17.56 5.28 -13.52
N LEU A 236 -18.63 4.52 -13.73
CA LEU A 236 -19.59 4.75 -14.81
C LEU A 236 -20.76 5.67 -14.41
N ALA A 237 -21.00 5.91 -13.12
CA ALA A 237 -22.10 6.72 -12.62
C ALA A 237 -22.21 8.12 -13.28
N PRO A 238 -21.12 8.88 -13.50
CA PRO A 238 -21.20 10.18 -14.17
C PRO A 238 -21.75 10.11 -15.60
N TYR A 239 -21.55 8.97 -16.28
CA TYR A 239 -22.01 8.70 -17.64
C TYR A 239 -23.41 8.08 -17.71
N ALA A 240 -23.96 7.66 -16.56
CA ALA A 240 -25.30 7.11 -16.42
C ALA A 240 -26.33 8.16 -15.97
N ASP A 241 -25.87 9.26 -15.36
CA ASP A 241 -26.72 10.38 -14.95
C ASP A 241 -27.26 11.15 -16.16
N LYS A 242 -28.52 10.91 -16.52
CA LYS A 242 -29.19 11.54 -17.68
C LYS A 242 -29.27 13.08 -17.62
N SER A 243 -28.99 13.67 -16.46
CA SER A 243 -28.92 15.12 -16.31
C SER A 243 -27.53 15.69 -16.58
N SER A 244 -26.50 14.85 -16.77
CA SER A 244 -25.11 15.29 -16.93
C SER A 244 -24.70 15.51 -18.39
N ASP A 245 -23.79 16.45 -18.62
CA ASP A 245 -23.17 16.66 -19.94
C ASP A 245 -22.38 15.42 -20.42
N LYS A 246 -21.84 14.64 -19.48
CA LYS A 246 -21.15 13.39 -19.78
C LYS A 246 -22.12 12.35 -20.34
N TYR A 247 -23.35 12.25 -19.83
CA TYR A 247 -24.35 11.37 -20.45
C TYR A 247 -24.60 11.77 -21.90
N GLU A 248 -24.90 13.03 -22.17
CA GLU A 248 -25.19 13.47 -23.55
C GLU A 248 -24.03 13.21 -24.51
N LYS A 249 -22.79 13.44 -24.05
CA LYS A 249 -21.57 13.22 -24.84
C LYS A 249 -21.29 11.74 -25.11
N TYR A 250 -21.55 10.84 -24.15
CA TYR A 250 -21.11 9.44 -24.20
C TYR A 250 -22.25 8.41 -24.23
N LYS A 251 -23.53 8.82 -24.30
CA LYS A 251 -24.69 7.91 -24.26
C LYS A 251 -24.66 6.76 -25.26
N LYS A 252 -23.96 6.92 -26.40
CA LYS A 252 -23.78 5.84 -27.39
C LYS A 252 -23.08 4.59 -26.82
N HIS A 253 -22.32 4.75 -25.74
CA HIS A 253 -21.61 3.67 -25.05
C HIS A 253 -22.49 2.89 -24.06
N ASN A 254 -23.74 3.33 -23.83
CA ASN A 254 -24.73 2.63 -22.98
C ASN A 254 -24.30 2.42 -21.52
N ALA A 255 -23.53 3.36 -20.93
CA ALA A 255 -23.14 3.31 -19.52
C ALA A 255 -24.35 3.30 -18.57
N ASP A 256 -25.44 3.98 -18.93
CA ASP A 256 -26.71 3.98 -18.18
C ASP A 256 -27.32 2.57 -18.03
N LYS A 257 -27.32 1.79 -19.12
CA LYS A 257 -27.80 0.40 -19.10
C LYS A 257 -26.88 -0.50 -18.27
N ALA A 258 -25.57 -0.33 -18.43
CA ALA A 258 -24.58 -1.10 -17.67
C ALA A 258 -24.72 -0.84 -16.15
N VAL A 259 -24.80 0.43 -15.74
CA VAL A 259 -25.01 0.82 -14.34
C VAL A 259 -26.34 0.29 -13.81
N GLY A 260 -27.43 0.39 -14.58
CA GLY A 260 -28.74 -0.12 -14.17
C GLY A 260 -28.76 -1.64 -13.93
N LYS A 261 -28.08 -2.41 -14.79
CA LYS A 261 -27.91 -3.86 -14.61
C LYS A 261 -27.07 -4.18 -13.38
N ALA A 262 -25.96 -3.48 -13.19
CA ALA A 262 -25.05 -3.68 -12.07
C ALA A 262 -25.70 -3.37 -10.72
N LEU A 263 -26.42 -2.25 -10.60
CA LEU A 263 -27.19 -1.92 -9.39
C LEU A 263 -28.27 -2.97 -9.09
N SER A 264 -28.96 -3.46 -10.12
CA SER A 264 -29.94 -4.52 -9.97
C SER A 264 -29.30 -5.84 -9.51
N TRP A 265 -28.09 -6.14 -10.00
CA TRP A 265 -27.31 -7.29 -9.57
C TRP A 265 -26.85 -7.13 -8.12
N LEU A 266 -26.25 -5.99 -7.75
CA LEU A 266 -25.81 -5.70 -6.38
C LEU A 266 -26.98 -5.79 -5.38
N SER A 267 -28.14 -5.21 -5.71
CA SER A 267 -29.33 -5.33 -4.86
C SER A 267 -29.73 -6.79 -4.55
N ARG A 268 -29.46 -7.74 -5.45
CA ARG A 268 -29.69 -9.19 -5.20
C ARG A 268 -28.59 -9.84 -4.36
N GLN A 269 -27.39 -9.27 -4.31
CA GLN A 269 -26.27 -9.80 -3.52
C GLN A 269 -26.32 -9.38 -2.05
N GLN A 270 -27.10 -8.35 -1.70
CA GLN A 270 -27.21 -7.85 -0.33
C GLN A 270 -27.79 -8.92 0.60
N GLN A 271 -27.14 -9.13 1.74
CA GLN A 271 -27.59 -10.06 2.78
C GLN A 271 -28.72 -9.45 3.62
N THR A 272 -29.40 -10.27 4.44
CA THR A 272 -30.52 -9.84 5.29
C THR A 272 -30.11 -8.88 6.41
N ASP A 273 -28.83 -8.85 6.77
CA ASP A 273 -28.25 -7.90 7.73
C ASP A 273 -27.70 -6.64 7.05
N GLY A 274 -27.90 -6.51 5.73
CA GLY A 274 -27.44 -5.38 4.93
C GLY A 274 -26.00 -5.51 4.42
N SER A 275 -25.22 -6.49 4.88
CA SER A 275 -23.83 -6.72 4.48
C SER A 275 -23.71 -7.31 3.06
N PHE A 276 -22.49 -7.31 2.54
CA PHE A 276 -22.12 -7.96 1.29
C PHE A 276 -20.96 -8.93 1.48
N LYS A 277 -20.91 -9.95 0.61
CA LYS A 277 -19.94 -11.04 0.70
C LYS A 277 -18.81 -10.90 -0.32
N GLN A 278 -17.62 -11.30 0.11
CA GLN A 278 -16.48 -11.63 -0.73
C GLN A 278 -16.13 -13.10 -0.51
N ASP A 279 -16.02 -13.88 -1.59
CA ASP A 279 -15.69 -15.31 -1.55
C ASP A 279 -16.54 -16.14 -0.56
N GLY A 280 -17.80 -15.74 -0.38
CA GLY A 280 -18.79 -16.42 0.48
C GLY A 280 -18.88 -15.91 1.92
N GLU A 281 -17.96 -15.06 2.37
CA GLU A 281 -17.95 -14.49 3.72
C GLU A 281 -18.32 -13.00 3.69
N ALA A 282 -19.14 -12.54 4.64
CA ALA A 282 -19.53 -11.14 4.73
C ALA A 282 -18.33 -10.31 5.20
N CYS A 283 -18.03 -9.22 4.49
CA CYS A 283 -16.89 -8.36 4.84
C CYS A 283 -17.21 -6.86 4.75
N ALA A 284 -16.42 -6.08 5.50
CA ALA A 284 -16.56 -4.63 5.56
C ALA A 284 -16.25 -3.98 4.21
N GLU A 285 -15.23 -4.46 3.51
CA GLU A 285 -14.73 -3.93 2.25
C GLU A 285 -15.80 -3.95 1.16
N SER A 286 -16.40 -5.12 0.88
CA SER A 286 -17.44 -5.23 -0.15
C SER A 286 -18.69 -4.41 0.20
N THR A 287 -19.04 -4.35 1.48
CA THR A 287 -20.17 -3.53 1.92
C THR A 287 -19.88 -2.04 1.73
N ALA A 288 -18.65 -1.59 2.04
CA ALA A 288 -18.18 -0.22 1.83
C ALA A 288 -18.12 0.18 0.35
N GLN A 289 -17.70 -0.74 -0.54
CA GLN A 289 -17.72 -0.51 -1.99
C GLN A 289 -19.14 -0.26 -2.51
N VAL A 290 -20.12 -1.05 -2.06
CA VAL A 290 -21.52 -0.87 -2.46
C VAL A 290 -22.08 0.45 -1.94
N LEU A 291 -21.85 0.79 -0.67
CA LEU A 291 -22.26 2.08 -0.13
C LEU A 291 -21.69 3.24 -0.97
N THR A 292 -20.40 3.16 -1.31
CA THR A 292 -19.72 4.16 -2.16
C THR A 292 -20.33 4.23 -3.56
N ALA A 293 -20.69 3.10 -4.15
CA ALA A 293 -21.34 3.04 -5.46
C ALA A 293 -22.72 3.70 -5.49
N LEU A 294 -23.52 3.53 -4.43
CA LEU A 294 -24.81 4.20 -4.27
C LEU A 294 -24.61 5.73 -4.18
N CYS A 295 -23.67 6.17 -3.34
CA CYS A 295 -23.35 7.59 -3.18
C CYS A 295 -22.85 8.22 -4.48
N CYS A 296 -21.95 7.55 -5.21
CA CYS A 296 -21.46 8.04 -6.52
C CYS A 296 -22.57 8.10 -7.58
N SER A 297 -23.58 7.25 -7.47
CA SER A 297 -24.77 7.24 -8.34
C SER A 297 -25.85 8.24 -7.90
N LYS A 298 -25.60 9.03 -6.83
CA LYS A 298 -26.58 9.93 -6.20
C LYS A 298 -27.87 9.21 -5.79
N ILE A 299 -27.76 7.94 -5.42
CA ILE A 299 -28.84 7.12 -4.89
C ILE A 299 -28.80 7.22 -3.37
N ASP A 300 -29.94 7.47 -2.72
CA ASP A 300 -30.05 7.48 -1.27
C ASP A 300 -29.64 6.11 -0.70
N ALA A 301 -28.40 6.04 -0.20
CA ALA A 301 -27.77 4.80 0.20
C ALA A 301 -28.38 4.16 1.46
N VAL A 302 -29.26 4.89 2.17
CA VAL A 302 -29.89 4.46 3.43
C VAL A 302 -31.37 4.13 3.21
N ASN A 303 -32.07 4.87 2.34
CA ASN A 303 -33.52 4.73 2.16
C ASN A 303 -33.96 4.12 0.81
N ASP A 304 -33.05 3.87 -0.14
CA ASP A 304 -33.43 3.24 -1.41
C ASP A 304 -33.95 1.81 -1.19
N SER A 305 -35.22 1.58 -1.49
CA SER A 305 -35.91 0.32 -1.22
C SER A 305 -35.30 -0.90 -1.92
N ARG A 306 -34.51 -0.72 -2.98
CA ARG A 306 -33.77 -1.82 -3.62
C ARG A 306 -32.67 -2.35 -2.71
N PHE A 307 -32.11 -1.49 -1.86
CA PHE A 307 -30.97 -1.77 -0.98
C PHE A 307 -31.37 -1.87 0.50
N ILE A 308 -32.63 -2.22 0.77
CA ILE A 308 -33.14 -2.54 2.11
C ILE A 308 -33.55 -4.02 2.13
N LYS A 309 -32.89 -4.84 2.95
CA LYS A 309 -33.21 -6.25 3.17
C LYS A 309 -33.55 -6.48 4.63
N ASN A 310 -34.73 -7.03 4.91
CA ASN A 310 -35.19 -7.26 6.29
C ASN A 310 -35.08 -6.01 7.19
N GLY A 311 -35.31 -4.83 6.63
CA GLY A 311 -35.17 -3.54 7.31
C GLY A 311 -33.75 -2.96 7.36
N ASN A 312 -32.71 -3.71 6.97
CA ASN A 312 -31.32 -3.27 7.05
C ASN A 312 -30.80 -2.77 5.70
N ASN A 313 -29.99 -1.71 5.74
CA ASN A 313 -29.30 -1.14 4.58
C ASN A 313 -27.78 -1.44 4.63
N ALA A 314 -27.03 -0.97 3.61
CA ALA A 314 -25.58 -1.20 3.55
C ALA A 314 -24.81 -0.53 4.72
N LEU A 315 -25.30 0.59 5.26
CA LEU A 315 -24.68 1.25 6.40
C LEU A 315 -24.83 0.43 7.67
N ASP A 316 -26.01 -0.16 7.90
CA ASP A 316 -26.22 -1.14 8.99
C ASP A 316 -25.23 -2.30 8.85
N GLY A 317 -25.10 -2.83 7.63
CA GLY A 317 -24.15 -3.90 7.29
C GLY A 317 -22.69 -3.53 7.61
N ILE A 318 -22.23 -2.31 7.29
CA ILE A 318 -20.87 -1.85 7.62
C ILE A 318 -20.65 -1.83 9.14
N MET A 319 -21.66 -1.38 9.89
CA MET A 319 -21.55 -1.18 11.34
C MET A 319 -21.39 -2.50 12.11
N LEU A 320 -21.74 -3.64 11.52
CA LEU A 320 -21.48 -4.99 12.06
C LEU A 320 -19.98 -5.30 12.23
N PHE A 321 -19.12 -4.68 11.42
CA PHE A 321 -17.69 -4.94 11.41
C PHE A 321 -16.90 -4.02 12.36
N LYS A 322 -17.59 -3.08 13.01
CA LYS A 322 -16.98 -2.16 13.97
C LYS A 322 -16.44 -2.93 15.18
N THR A 323 -15.18 -2.67 15.51
CA THR A 323 -14.49 -3.25 16.67
C THR A 323 -14.70 -2.41 17.94
N GLU A 324 -14.49 -3.01 19.12
CA GLU A 324 -14.60 -2.31 20.41
C GLU A 324 -13.69 -1.08 20.52
N ASN A 325 -12.53 -1.10 19.85
CA ASN A 325 -11.54 -0.02 19.86
C ASN A 325 -11.80 1.07 18.82
N GLY A 326 -12.94 1.03 18.11
CA GLY A 326 -13.35 2.06 17.14
C GLY A 326 -12.84 1.88 15.71
N GLY A 327 -11.93 0.92 15.46
CA GLY A 327 -11.54 0.50 14.11
C GLY A 327 -12.53 -0.48 13.48
N PHE A 328 -12.24 -0.95 12.26
CA PHE A 328 -13.10 -1.89 11.53
C PHE A 328 -12.34 -3.17 11.17
N SER A 329 -13.01 -4.30 11.35
CA SER A 329 -12.50 -5.64 11.03
C SER A 329 -12.84 -6.03 9.60
N HIS A 330 -12.09 -6.97 9.02
CA HIS A 330 -12.44 -7.57 7.72
C HIS A 330 -13.75 -8.37 7.84
N THR A 331 -13.82 -9.25 8.83
CA THR A 331 -15.00 -10.09 9.13
C THR A 331 -15.41 -9.93 10.58
N MET A 332 -16.70 -10.13 10.86
CA MET A 332 -17.32 -9.85 12.16
C MET A 332 -16.60 -10.56 13.32
N GLY A 333 -16.42 -9.84 14.43
CA GLY A 333 -15.82 -10.38 15.65
C GLY A 333 -14.29 -10.58 15.60
N LYS A 334 -13.61 -10.05 14.57
CA LYS A 334 -12.14 -10.06 14.47
C LYS A 334 -11.54 -8.72 14.88
N GLY A 335 -10.21 -8.68 14.98
CA GLY A 335 -9.46 -7.43 15.20
C GLY A 335 -9.54 -6.50 13.99
N ALA A 336 -9.21 -5.23 14.22
CA ALA A 336 -9.21 -4.21 13.17
C ALA A 336 -8.25 -4.59 12.03
N ASN A 337 -8.68 -4.34 10.80
CA ASN A 337 -7.94 -4.59 9.58
C ASN A 337 -7.70 -3.26 8.85
N ALA A 338 -6.47 -3.02 8.42
CA ALA A 338 -6.09 -1.74 7.81
C ALA A 338 -6.84 -1.44 6.50
N ILE A 339 -7.12 -2.46 5.67
CA ILE A 339 -7.83 -2.30 4.40
C ILE A 339 -9.31 -2.04 4.67
N ALA A 340 -9.94 -2.87 5.51
CA ALA A 340 -11.33 -2.67 5.94
C ALA A 340 -11.55 -1.25 6.46
N GLU A 341 -10.68 -0.79 7.35
CA GLU A 341 -10.78 0.54 7.96
C GLU A 341 -10.64 1.68 6.94
N GLN A 342 -9.70 1.57 5.99
CA GLN A 342 -9.55 2.56 4.92
C GLN A 342 -10.79 2.61 4.01
N GLN A 343 -11.32 1.44 3.63
CA GLN A 343 -12.48 1.38 2.74
C GLN A 343 -13.75 1.89 3.43
N VAL A 344 -13.93 1.53 4.70
CA VAL A 344 -15.01 2.09 5.51
C VAL A 344 -14.85 3.61 5.62
N LEU A 345 -13.65 4.12 5.92
CA LEU A 345 -13.42 5.57 6.07
C LEU A 345 -13.85 6.37 4.83
N TYR A 346 -13.37 6.01 3.63
CA TYR A 346 -13.78 6.76 2.45
C TYR A 346 -15.25 6.52 2.08
N SER A 347 -15.84 5.37 2.41
CA SER A 347 -17.26 5.11 2.14
C SER A 347 -18.17 5.97 3.02
N LEU A 348 -17.79 6.18 4.30
CA LEU A 348 -18.47 7.11 5.19
C LEU A 348 -18.25 8.56 4.76
N CYS A 349 -17.08 8.90 4.22
CA CYS A 349 -16.86 10.18 3.55
C CYS A 349 -17.83 10.36 2.38
N ALA A 350 -17.99 9.36 1.51
CA ALA A 350 -18.93 9.41 0.39
C ALA A 350 -20.38 9.62 0.85
N LEU A 351 -20.81 8.92 1.90
CA LEU A 351 -22.12 9.06 2.51
C LEU A 351 -22.35 10.46 3.08
N TYR A 352 -21.38 10.97 3.86
CA TYR A 352 -21.46 12.29 4.46
C TYR A 352 -21.53 13.38 3.40
N ARG A 353 -20.73 13.27 2.34
CA ARG A 353 -20.77 14.18 1.18
C ARG A 353 -22.14 14.15 0.48
N MET A 354 -22.72 12.97 0.30
CA MET A 354 -24.05 12.81 -0.30
C MET A 354 -25.14 13.48 0.54
N TRP A 355 -25.14 13.30 1.87
CA TRP A 355 -26.11 13.96 2.77
C TRP A 355 -25.97 15.48 2.75
N GLY A 356 -24.75 16.00 2.75
CA GLY A 356 -24.48 17.44 2.67
C GLY A 356 -24.69 18.06 1.27
N GLY A 357 -25.04 17.28 0.25
CA GLY A 357 -25.23 17.78 -1.13
C GLY A 357 -23.93 18.18 -1.83
N TYR A 358 -22.79 17.67 -1.37
CA TYR A 358 -21.47 17.91 -1.96
C TYR A 358 -21.23 17.07 -3.21
N ASN A 359 -20.20 17.41 -3.98
CA ASN A 359 -19.74 16.55 -5.07
C ASN A 359 -19.40 15.14 -4.54
N THR A 360 -19.58 14.12 -5.39
CA THR A 360 -19.32 12.72 -5.03
C THR A 360 -17.85 12.51 -4.60
N LEU A 361 -17.56 11.38 -3.93
CA LEU A 361 -16.25 11.11 -3.33
C LEU A 361 -15.07 11.39 -4.28
N TYR A 362 -15.16 10.94 -5.53
CA TYR A 362 -14.09 11.06 -6.51
C TYR A 362 -14.20 12.27 -7.43
N ASP A 363 -15.31 13.02 -7.39
CA ASP A 363 -15.46 14.28 -8.12
C ASP A 363 -14.93 15.42 -7.25
N ILE A 364 -13.74 15.92 -7.60
CA ILE A 364 -13.02 16.98 -6.87
C ILE A 364 -13.07 18.29 -7.67
N THR A 365 -14.01 18.41 -8.62
CA THR A 365 -14.17 19.63 -9.42
C THR A 365 -14.68 20.83 -8.61
N ASP A 366 -15.25 20.60 -7.42
CA ASP A 366 -15.69 21.64 -6.48
C ASP A 366 -14.54 22.40 -5.82
N GLU A 367 -13.31 21.86 -5.84
CA GLU A 367 -12.12 22.45 -5.23
C GLU A 367 -11.25 23.23 -6.24
N ASN A 368 -11.62 23.23 -7.53
CA ASN A 368 -11.10 24.08 -8.63
C ASN A 368 -9.56 24.27 -8.71
N ASN A 369 -8.76 23.34 -8.16
CA ASN A 369 -7.31 23.50 -8.00
C ASN A 369 -6.90 24.83 -7.32
N SER A 370 -7.78 25.44 -6.52
CA SER A 370 -7.49 26.72 -5.85
C SER A 370 -6.54 26.56 -4.65
N GLY A 371 -6.22 25.31 -4.28
CA GLY A 371 -5.50 24.97 -3.06
C GLY A 371 -6.35 25.11 -1.79
N GLU A 372 -7.65 25.40 -1.91
CA GLU A 372 -8.58 25.44 -0.78
C GLU A 372 -9.43 24.16 -0.75
N ILE A 373 -9.58 23.57 0.43
CA ILE A 373 -10.36 22.35 0.65
C ILE A 373 -11.52 22.65 1.57
N THR A 374 -12.72 22.15 1.26
CA THR A 374 -13.90 22.37 2.10
C THR A 374 -14.00 21.31 3.19
N ASN A 375 -13.98 21.73 4.45
CA ASN A 375 -14.31 20.88 5.59
C ASN A 375 -15.81 20.59 5.61
N ILE A 376 -16.20 19.37 5.26
CA ILE A 376 -17.62 19.03 5.09
C ILE A 376 -18.39 18.91 6.42
N PHE A 377 -17.70 18.89 7.57
CA PHE A 377 -18.35 18.89 8.89
C PHE A 377 -18.73 20.30 9.36
N THR A 378 -18.12 21.34 8.79
CA THR A 378 -18.26 22.72 9.26
C THR A 378 -18.58 23.73 8.16
N ASP A 379 -18.60 23.28 6.90
CA ASP A 379 -18.75 24.07 5.68
C ASP A 379 -17.69 25.19 5.52
N LYS A 380 -16.57 25.06 6.23
CA LYS A 380 -15.47 26.04 6.20
C LYS A 380 -14.42 25.61 5.21
N LYS A 381 -13.93 26.58 4.43
CA LYS A 381 -12.72 26.39 3.64
C LYS A 381 -11.50 26.35 4.56
N VAL A 382 -10.68 25.33 4.35
CA VAL A 382 -9.36 25.19 4.93
C VAL A 382 -8.38 25.53 3.81
N SER A 383 -7.57 26.56 4.02
CA SER A 383 -6.40 26.82 3.20
C SER A 383 -5.19 26.33 4.00
N PRO A 384 -4.34 25.45 3.44
CA PRO A 384 -3.14 25.00 4.12
C PRO A 384 -2.16 26.18 4.19
N LYS A 385 -2.31 27.06 5.19
CA LYS A 385 -1.27 28.00 5.55
C LYS A 385 -0.09 27.20 6.05
N VAL A 386 1.03 27.33 5.36
CA VAL A 386 2.27 26.70 5.77
C VAL A 386 2.94 27.66 6.75
N GLU A 387 2.96 27.27 8.02
CA GLU A 387 3.71 27.99 9.06
C GLU A 387 4.74 27.04 9.66
N PHE A 388 5.95 27.54 9.92
CA PHE A 388 6.94 26.79 10.68
C PHE A 388 6.78 27.13 12.16
N ASN A 389 6.14 26.24 12.92
CA ASN A 389 5.64 26.54 14.26
C ASN A 389 6.49 25.90 15.37
N ASP A 390 6.09 26.10 16.64
CA ASP A 390 6.81 25.56 17.80
C ASP A 390 6.96 24.03 17.79
N TYR A 391 5.99 23.31 17.22
CA TYR A 391 6.09 21.86 17.06
C TYR A 391 7.19 21.50 16.06
N ASP A 392 7.28 22.20 14.92
CA ASP A 392 8.33 22.00 13.93
C ASP A 392 9.72 22.29 14.53
N VAL A 393 9.83 23.34 15.35
CA VAL A 393 11.05 23.66 16.11
C VAL A 393 11.42 22.54 17.08
N GLN A 394 10.44 21.94 17.76
CA GLN A 394 10.68 20.79 18.64
C GLN A 394 11.14 19.56 17.85
N GLN A 395 10.53 19.27 16.69
CA GLN A 395 10.96 18.19 15.82
C GLN A 395 12.40 18.40 15.32
N TYR A 396 12.73 19.61 14.90
CA TYR A 396 14.09 20.00 14.53
C TYR A 396 15.09 19.79 15.67
N LYS A 397 14.78 20.27 16.88
CA LYS A 397 15.63 20.10 18.07
C LYS A 397 15.77 18.65 18.53
N SER A 398 14.83 17.78 18.14
CA SER A 398 14.88 16.35 18.46
C SER A 398 15.76 15.52 17.51
N LEU A 399 16.27 16.13 16.42
CA LEU A 399 17.15 15.44 15.48
C LEU A 399 18.46 15.03 16.17
N PRO A 400 18.92 13.78 16.00
CA PRO A 400 20.18 13.36 16.59
C PRO A 400 21.37 14.05 15.92
N GLU A 401 22.50 14.12 16.62
CA GLU A 401 23.76 14.61 16.06
C GLU A 401 24.23 13.74 14.89
N ASN A 402 24.18 12.41 15.06
CA ASN A 402 24.55 11.44 14.04
C ASN A 402 23.32 11.04 13.23
N LEU A 403 23.15 11.66 12.06
CA LEU A 403 22.03 11.40 11.16
C LEU A 403 22.29 10.19 10.26
N THR A 404 21.24 9.41 10.05
CA THR A 404 21.14 8.30 9.09
C THR A 404 19.99 8.58 8.11
N THR A 405 19.87 7.80 7.04
CA THR A 405 18.78 7.96 6.06
C THR A 405 17.38 7.78 6.65
N GLU A 406 17.24 7.22 7.86
CA GLU A 406 15.99 7.16 8.63
C GLU A 406 15.35 8.55 8.80
N TYR A 407 16.18 9.57 8.99
CA TYR A 407 15.73 10.94 9.26
C TYR A 407 15.51 11.76 7.99
N TYR A 408 15.79 11.19 6.80
CA TYR A 408 15.71 11.92 5.53
C TYR A 408 14.35 12.60 5.33
N SER A 409 13.26 11.83 5.44
CA SER A 409 11.91 12.35 5.19
C SER A 409 11.56 13.48 6.16
N LYS A 410 11.88 13.31 7.45
CA LYS A 410 11.65 14.36 8.47
C LYS A 410 12.45 15.64 8.18
N VAL A 411 13.74 15.52 7.85
CA VAL A 411 14.59 16.68 7.53
C VAL A 411 14.12 17.36 6.25
N LEU A 412 13.77 16.60 5.21
CA LEU A 412 13.22 17.13 3.96
C LEU A 412 11.94 17.93 4.22
N ILE A 413 10.99 17.37 4.97
CA ILE A 413 9.73 18.02 5.30
C ILE A 413 9.99 19.32 6.06
N LEU A 414 10.79 19.29 7.13
CA LEU A 414 11.10 20.49 7.92
C LEU A 414 11.74 21.57 7.04
N TYR A 415 12.71 21.20 6.20
CA TYR A 415 13.37 22.14 5.30
C TYR A 415 12.38 22.75 4.29
N LYS A 416 11.58 21.92 3.62
CA LYS A 416 10.59 22.39 2.63
C LYS A 416 9.51 23.25 3.25
N LYS A 417 9.06 22.88 4.44
CA LYS A 417 8.05 23.63 5.20
C LYS A 417 8.57 25.00 5.56
N LEU A 418 9.81 25.07 6.06
CA LEU A 418 10.48 26.34 6.36
C LEU A 418 10.61 27.24 5.12
N LEU A 419 10.99 26.68 3.97
CA LEU A 419 11.08 27.45 2.71
C LEU A 419 9.73 27.99 2.23
N ALA A 420 8.65 27.27 2.51
CA ALA A 420 7.29 27.65 2.13
C ALA A 420 6.59 28.51 3.19
N ALA A 421 7.17 28.66 4.38
CA ALA A 421 6.50 29.29 5.51
C ALA A 421 6.50 30.82 5.41
N ASP A 422 5.36 31.43 5.74
CA ASP A 422 5.24 32.90 5.79
C ASP A 422 6.21 33.55 6.79
N ASN A 423 6.62 32.80 7.83
CA ASN A 423 7.55 33.24 8.87
C ASN A 423 9.00 32.79 8.65
N ALA A 424 9.38 32.32 7.45
CA ALA A 424 10.71 31.81 7.13
C ALA A 424 11.86 32.74 7.57
N ASP A 425 11.68 34.06 7.42
CA ASP A 425 12.70 35.05 7.78
C ASP A 425 13.14 35.01 9.25
N SER A 426 12.27 34.52 10.15
CA SER A 426 12.58 34.37 11.58
C SER A 426 13.43 33.15 11.92
N HIS A 427 13.67 32.26 10.96
CA HIS A 427 14.28 30.93 11.19
C HIS A 427 15.47 30.64 10.25
N LYS A 428 16.20 31.67 9.82
CA LYS A 428 17.34 31.53 8.89
C LYS A 428 18.47 30.63 9.41
N SER A 429 18.64 30.53 10.73
CA SER A 429 19.66 29.65 11.31
C SER A 429 19.27 28.20 11.12
N GLU A 430 18.01 27.86 11.43
CA GLU A 430 17.42 26.55 11.25
C GLU A 430 17.36 26.17 9.76
N GLU A 431 17.06 27.12 8.86
CA GLU A 431 17.10 26.90 7.41
C GLU A 431 18.44 26.37 6.96
N LYS A 432 19.51 27.07 7.36
CA LYS A 432 20.87 26.74 6.94
C LYS A 432 21.27 25.36 7.46
N ASP A 433 21.02 25.08 8.74
CA ASP A 433 21.37 23.80 9.35
C ASP A 433 20.55 22.64 8.74
N LEU A 434 19.25 22.82 8.55
CA LEU A 434 18.39 21.82 7.88
C LEU A 434 18.84 21.56 6.44
N LYS A 435 19.27 22.59 5.71
CA LYS A 435 19.83 22.44 4.37
C LYS A 435 21.10 21.59 4.39
N GLU A 436 22.04 21.90 5.28
CA GLU A 436 23.31 21.15 5.41
C GLU A 436 23.05 19.68 5.78
N LYS A 437 22.11 19.43 6.71
CA LYS A 437 21.66 18.08 7.07
C LYS A 437 20.99 17.36 5.90
N LEU A 438 20.16 18.04 5.12
CA LEU A 438 19.50 17.46 3.95
C LEU A 438 20.50 17.12 2.85
N ASP A 439 21.48 17.98 2.59
CA ASP A 439 22.55 17.74 1.62
C ASP A 439 23.37 16.48 2.03
N TYR A 440 23.73 16.38 3.31
CA TYR A 440 24.41 15.20 3.85
C TYR A 440 23.56 13.92 3.68
N LEU A 441 22.29 13.94 4.09
CA LEU A 441 21.41 12.77 3.97
C LEU A 441 21.14 12.38 2.51
N THR A 442 21.06 13.36 1.61
CA THR A 442 20.97 13.13 0.16
C THR A 442 22.22 12.43 -0.37
N SER A 443 23.41 12.78 0.13
CA SER A 443 24.65 12.09 -0.23
C SER A 443 24.67 10.63 0.22
N LEU A 444 24.18 10.33 1.44
CA LEU A 444 24.05 8.95 1.92
C LEU A 444 23.08 8.13 1.08
N ARG A 445 21.90 8.69 0.74
CA ARG A 445 20.93 8.02 -0.14
C ARG A 445 21.52 7.75 -1.52
N THR A 446 22.26 8.71 -2.08
CA THR A 446 22.91 8.56 -3.39
C THR A 446 23.96 7.45 -3.36
N GLU A 447 24.74 7.34 -2.29
CA GLU A 447 25.72 6.27 -2.11
C GLU A 447 25.06 4.88 -2.04
N ILE A 448 23.97 4.75 -1.25
CA ILE A 448 23.18 3.50 -1.17
C ILE A 448 22.57 3.14 -2.52
N GLU A 449 21.98 4.13 -3.22
CA GLU A 449 21.40 3.96 -4.57
C GLU A 449 22.46 3.50 -5.58
N ASP A 450 23.68 4.04 -5.54
CA ASP A 450 24.78 3.64 -6.41
C ASP A 450 25.25 2.21 -6.10
N ILE A 451 25.45 1.86 -4.82
CA ILE A 451 25.80 0.49 -4.40
C ILE A 451 24.74 -0.49 -4.90
N ASN A 452 23.45 -0.21 -4.66
CA ASN A 452 22.33 -1.04 -5.09
C ASN A 452 22.29 -1.19 -6.62
N SER A 453 22.54 -0.11 -7.35
CA SER A 453 22.57 -0.12 -8.81
C SER A 453 23.71 -0.99 -9.34
N ILE A 454 24.88 -0.94 -8.70
CA ILE A 454 26.03 -1.79 -9.09
C ILE A 454 25.72 -3.26 -8.79
N ILE A 455 25.19 -3.58 -7.61
CA ILE A 455 24.82 -4.94 -7.24
C ILE A 455 23.81 -5.50 -8.25
N ALA A 456 22.72 -4.77 -8.52
CA ALA A 456 21.66 -5.21 -9.42
C ALA A 456 22.15 -5.45 -10.86
N ASN A 457 23.05 -4.59 -11.37
CA ASN A 457 23.49 -4.65 -12.76
C ASN A 457 24.66 -5.60 -13.02
N LYS A 458 25.52 -5.83 -12.01
CA LYS A 458 26.79 -6.56 -12.21
C LYS A 458 26.89 -7.85 -11.41
N LEU A 459 26.24 -7.92 -10.24
CA LEU A 459 26.42 -9.02 -9.30
C LEU A 459 25.17 -9.87 -9.13
N TYR A 460 23.99 -9.39 -9.53
CA TYR A 460 22.74 -10.11 -9.37
C TYR A 460 22.36 -10.93 -10.63
N PRO A 461 21.96 -12.20 -10.49
CA PRO A 461 22.04 -13.00 -9.27
C PRO A 461 23.50 -13.37 -8.94
N PHE A 462 23.81 -13.57 -7.66
CA PHE A 462 25.17 -13.88 -7.13
C PHE A 462 25.68 -15.29 -7.50
N ASP A 463 25.17 -15.88 -8.58
CA ASP A 463 25.41 -17.29 -8.94
C ASP A 463 26.75 -17.49 -9.66
N ASN A 464 27.25 -16.45 -10.34
CA ASN A 464 28.44 -16.54 -11.21
C ASN A 464 29.65 -15.75 -10.67
N ILE A 465 29.72 -15.52 -9.35
CA ILE A 465 30.80 -14.74 -8.75
C ILE A 465 32.15 -15.44 -8.92
N SER A 466 33.09 -14.71 -9.54
CA SER A 466 34.41 -15.16 -9.90
C SER A 466 35.51 -14.36 -9.21
N GLN A 467 36.77 -14.77 -9.41
CA GLN A 467 37.92 -14.01 -8.88
C GLN A 467 38.05 -12.61 -9.50
N GLU A 468 37.51 -12.40 -10.71
CA GLU A 468 37.53 -11.10 -11.40
C GLU A 468 36.63 -10.08 -10.70
N ASP A 469 35.60 -10.53 -9.98
CA ASP A 469 34.65 -9.67 -9.27
C ASP A 469 35.16 -9.21 -7.89
N LYS A 470 36.30 -9.76 -7.43
CA LYS A 470 36.81 -9.54 -6.07
C LYS A 470 37.02 -8.07 -5.77
N GLU A 471 37.72 -7.34 -6.65
CA GLU A 471 38.02 -5.92 -6.42
C GLU A 471 36.75 -5.08 -6.31
N LEU A 472 35.75 -5.40 -7.14
CA LEU A 472 34.44 -4.76 -7.11
C LEU A 472 33.73 -5.06 -5.78
N ILE A 473 33.65 -6.33 -5.39
CA ILE A 473 32.98 -6.76 -4.15
C ILE A 473 33.66 -6.16 -2.91
N ASP A 474 34.99 -6.22 -2.84
CA ASP A 474 35.76 -5.61 -1.75
C ASP A 474 35.54 -4.10 -1.68
N SER A 475 35.49 -3.42 -2.84
CA SER A 475 35.19 -1.99 -2.90
C SER A 475 33.76 -1.70 -2.42
N LEU A 476 32.76 -2.50 -2.78
CA LEU A 476 31.38 -2.29 -2.35
C LEU A 476 31.20 -2.55 -0.86
N CYS A 477 31.82 -3.60 -0.31
CA CYS A 477 31.85 -3.83 1.14
C CYS A 477 32.50 -2.67 1.89
N SER A 478 33.66 -2.18 1.42
CA SER A 478 34.33 -1.04 2.06
C SER A 478 33.52 0.26 2.01
N ARG A 479 32.75 0.46 0.94
CA ARG A 479 31.79 1.58 0.84
C ARG A 479 30.64 1.40 1.82
N ALA A 480 30.05 0.20 1.90
CA ALA A 480 28.98 -0.12 2.85
C ALA A 480 29.43 0.04 4.31
N ASP A 481 30.66 -0.34 4.65
CA ASP A 481 31.19 -0.26 6.02
C ASP A 481 31.41 1.18 6.52
N LYS A 482 31.42 2.17 5.61
CA LYS A 482 31.43 3.61 5.96
C LYS A 482 30.06 4.14 6.35
N LEU A 483 28.99 3.41 6.02
CA LEU A 483 27.62 3.78 6.33
C LEU A 483 27.23 3.28 7.73
N SER A 484 26.22 3.92 8.32
CA SER A 484 25.66 3.48 9.60
C SER A 484 25.04 2.07 9.48
N GLU A 485 24.86 1.36 10.61
CA GLU A 485 24.16 0.07 10.61
C GLU A 485 22.73 0.16 10.04
N TYR A 486 22.05 1.29 10.26
CA TYR A 486 20.74 1.54 9.67
C TYR A 486 20.82 1.61 8.15
N ASP A 487 21.77 2.39 7.63
CA ASP A 487 21.94 2.64 6.19
C ASP A 487 22.45 1.41 5.44
N GLN A 488 23.30 0.60 6.07
CA GLN A 488 23.74 -0.68 5.52
C GLN A 488 22.56 -1.64 5.26
N LYS A 489 21.53 -1.62 6.11
CA LYS A 489 20.32 -2.46 5.91
C LYS A 489 19.47 -2.01 4.72
N GLN A 490 19.68 -0.80 4.20
CA GLN A 490 19.02 -0.31 2.99
C GLN A 490 19.71 -0.80 1.70
N ILE A 491 20.88 -1.44 1.81
CA ILE A 491 21.58 -2.05 0.68
C ILE A 491 20.95 -3.41 0.37
N LEU A 492 20.37 -3.52 -0.83
CA LEU A 492 19.75 -4.74 -1.33
C LEU A 492 20.83 -5.79 -1.60
N GLY A 493 20.72 -6.95 -0.92
CA GLY A 493 21.68 -8.04 -1.07
C GLY A 493 22.99 -7.83 -0.29
N ILE A 494 23.01 -6.98 0.74
CA ILE A 494 24.19 -6.75 1.59
C ILE A 494 24.75 -8.05 2.18
N ASP A 495 23.88 -8.99 2.60
CA ASP A 495 24.31 -10.28 3.14
C ASP A 495 24.96 -11.16 2.06
N SER A 496 24.37 -11.20 0.86
CA SER A 496 24.94 -11.92 -0.28
C SER A 496 26.28 -11.32 -0.72
N LEU A 497 26.41 -10.00 -0.69
CA LEU A 497 27.65 -9.30 -0.99
C LEU A 497 28.76 -9.68 0.01
N ARG A 498 28.44 -9.68 1.31
CA ARG A 498 29.37 -10.08 2.38
C ARG A 498 29.74 -11.56 2.30
N GLN A 499 28.78 -12.43 1.98
CA GLN A 499 29.04 -13.85 1.76
C GLN A 499 29.99 -14.05 0.58
N ALA A 500 29.72 -13.40 -0.55
CA ALA A 500 30.56 -13.48 -1.74
C ALA A 500 32.00 -13.01 -1.44
N GLN A 501 32.17 -11.95 -0.66
CA GLN A 501 33.48 -11.49 -0.19
C GLN A 501 34.21 -12.56 0.62
N ALA A 502 33.53 -13.18 1.59
CA ALA A 502 34.11 -14.22 2.43
C ALA A 502 34.52 -15.47 1.62
N GLU A 503 33.70 -15.88 0.65
CA GLU A 503 33.99 -16.99 -0.25
C GLU A 503 35.23 -16.72 -1.11
N LEU A 504 35.34 -15.53 -1.71
CA LEU A 504 36.50 -15.14 -2.52
C LEU A 504 37.79 -15.06 -1.70
N ASN A 505 37.71 -14.52 -0.48
CA ASN A 505 38.83 -14.51 0.46
C ASN A 505 39.30 -15.93 0.80
N THR A 506 38.37 -16.87 0.95
CA THR A 506 38.67 -18.29 1.25
C THR A 506 39.24 -19.03 0.04
N ARG A 507 38.72 -18.80 -1.17
CA ARG A 507 39.27 -19.39 -2.42
C ARG A 507 40.69 -18.92 -2.67
N GLN A 508 40.97 -17.63 -2.44
CA GLN A 508 42.31 -17.07 -2.62
C GLN A 508 43.31 -17.62 -1.60
N SER A 509 42.94 -17.72 -0.32
CA SER A 509 43.81 -18.30 0.71
C SER A 509 44.10 -19.77 0.42
N THR A 510 43.10 -20.54 -0.02
CA THR A 510 43.26 -21.95 -0.42
C THR A 510 44.22 -22.08 -1.61
N THR A 511 44.03 -21.29 -2.67
CA THR A 511 44.88 -21.32 -3.87
C THR A 511 46.32 -20.95 -3.54
N ALA A 512 46.54 -19.92 -2.70
CA ALA A 512 47.87 -19.50 -2.28
C ALA A 512 48.58 -20.59 -1.45
N VAL A 513 47.86 -21.27 -0.56
CA VAL A 513 48.39 -22.41 0.21
C VAL A 513 48.75 -23.57 -0.73
N THR A 514 47.87 -23.94 -1.66
CA THR A 514 48.14 -25.01 -2.63
C THR A 514 49.35 -24.68 -3.52
N ALA A 515 49.47 -23.45 -3.98
CA ALA A 515 50.62 -23.00 -4.77
C ALA A 515 51.92 -23.04 -3.96
N ALA A 516 51.89 -22.57 -2.71
CA ALA A 516 53.04 -22.62 -1.81
C ALA A 516 53.48 -24.07 -1.49
N VAL A 517 52.53 -24.97 -1.23
CA VAL A 517 52.80 -26.40 -1.02
C VAL A 517 53.37 -27.03 -2.29
N THR A 518 52.80 -26.73 -3.46
CA THR A 518 53.28 -27.26 -4.74
C THR A 518 54.70 -26.77 -5.03
N ALA A 519 54.99 -25.48 -4.82
CA ALA A 519 56.33 -24.92 -4.96
C ALA A 519 57.32 -25.57 -3.97
N LEU A 520 56.92 -25.81 -2.73
CA LEU A 520 57.73 -26.51 -1.73
C LEU A 520 58.03 -27.95 -2.15
N VAL A 521 57.04 -28.69 -2.65
CA VAL A 521 57.20 -30.06 -3.14
C VAL A 521 58.14 -30.10 -4.34
N VAL A 522 57.97 -29.20 -5.31
CA VAL A 522 58.88 -29.07 -6.46
C VAL A 522 60.31 -28.78 -6.00
N LEU A 523 60.47 -27.87 -5.03
CA LEU A 523 61.78 -27.52 -4.48
C LEU A 523 62.44 -28.70 -3.75
N LEU A 524 61.68 -29.47 -2.97
CA LEU A 524 62.15 -30.69 -2.32
C LEU A 524 62.59 -31.76 -3.33
N VAL A 525 61.81 -31.97 -4.41
CA VAL A 525 62.15 -32.90 -5.50
C VAL A 525 63.45 -32.47 -6.18
N VAL A 526 63.62 -31.17 -6.48
CA VAL A 526 64.85 -30.63 -7.08
C VAL A 526 66.06 -30.85 -6.16
N VAL A 527 65.93 -30.59 -4.85
CA VAL A 527 67.00 -30.82 -3.87
C VAL A 527 67.37 -32.31 -3.78
N LEU A 528 66.38 -33.20 -3.76
CA LEU A 528 66.60 -34.65 -3.79
C LEU A 528 67.34 -35.11 -5.05
N LEU A 529 66.94 -34.60 -6.22
CA LEU A 529 67.61 -34.90 -7.49
C LEU A 529 69.06 -34.39 -7.50
N ILE A 530 69.31 -33.17 -7.02
CA ILE A 530 70.68 -32.63 -6.87
C ILE A 530 71.49 -33.51 -5.91
N GLY A 531 70.89 -33.93 -4.79
CA GLY A 531 71.51 -34.85 -3.82
C GLY A 531 71.87 -36.21 -4.42
N ILE A 532 70.98 -36.80 -5.20
CA ILE A 532 71.22 -38.07 -5.92
C ILE A 532 72.34 -37.91 -6.95
N VAL A 533 72.37 -36.81 -7.71
CA VAL A 533 73.43 -36.52 -8.68
C VAL A 533 74.78 -36.32 -7.99
N ARG A 534 74.81 -35.58 -6.87
CA ARG A 534 76.02 -35.40 -6.05
C ARG A 534 76.51 -36.71 -5.45
N LYS A 535 75.60 -37.55 -4.93
CA LYS A 535 75.93 -38.88 -4.41
C LYS A 535 76.43 -39.83 -5.50
N ARG A 536 75.84 -39.78 -6.70
CA ARG A 536 76.36 -40.53 -7.88
C ARG A 536 77.75 -40.05 -8.32
N LYS A 537 78.02 -38.73 -8.26
CA LYS A 537 79.37 -38.19 -8.52
C LYS A 537 80.39 -38.60 -7.43
N ALA A 538 79.99 -38.57 -6.16
CA ALA A 538 80.83 -39.01 -5.04
C ALA A 538 81.11 -40.52 -5.09
N ASN A 539 80.11 -41.35 -5.41
CA ASN A 539 80.28 -42.79 -5.59
C ASN A 539 81.13 -43.14 -6.82
N LYS A 540 81.10 -42.32 -7.89
CA LYS A 540 82.04 -42.43 -9.02
C LYS A 540 83.48 -42.03 -8.67
N GLN A 541 83.69 -41.27 -7.60
CA GLN A 541 85.03 -40.93 -7.08
C GLN A 541 85.53 -41.92 -6.01
N GLN A 542 84.68 -42.83 -5.52
CA GLN A 542 85.01 -43.88 -4.53
C GLN A 542 85.03 -45.29 -5.12
N GLN A 543 84.99 -45.45 -6.45
CA GLN A 543 85.24 -46.71 -7.12
C GLN A 543 86.75 -46.83 -7.41
N PRO A 544 87.53 -47.66 -6.69
CA PRO A 544 88.87 -48.01 -7.13
C PRO A 544 88.78 -48.85 -8.41
N GLU A 545 89.63 -48.55 -9.38
CA GLU A 545 89.96 -49.46 -10.48
C GLU A 545 90.44 -50.79 -9.88
N ASN A 546 89.61 -51.83 -9.98
CA ASN A 546 90.09 -53.20 -9.90
C ASN A 546 90.55 -53.58 -11.31
N ASP A 547 91.85 -53.41 -11.54
CA ASP A 547 92.55 -54.14 -12.59
C ASP A 547 92.89 -55.55 -12.11
N GLU A 548 92.67 -56.49 -13.03
CA GLU A 548 93.31 -57.80 -13.19
C GLU A 548 92.70 -59.11 -12.60
N TRP A 549 92.14 -59.87 -13.58
CA TRP A 549 92.00 -61.33 -13.81
C TRP A 549 90.62 -61.96 -13.57
#